data_AF-A0A6B3GQW6-F1
#
_entry.id   AF-A0A6B3GQW6-F1
#
_cell.length_a   1.000
_cell.length_b   1.000
_cell.length_c   1.000
_cell.angle_alpha   90.00
_cell.angle_beta   90.00
_cell.angle_gamma   90.00
#
_symmetry.space_group_name_H-M   'P 1'
#
loop_
_entity.id
_entity.type
_entity.pdbx_description
1 polymer ?
#
loop_
_entity_poly.entity_id
_entity_poly.type
_entity_poly.pdbx_seq_one_letter_code
_entity_poly.pdbx_strand_id
1 'polypeptide(L)'
;LRTDVRLVLGDRVLAEQRVLAEDQETVFDIAVPALRHAQDLDALLWSPESPRLVDATVVITDAEDGHEIDRVTSYLGLRDIGWEDGGFQLNHKPCFLRL
;
A
#
# COMPACT_ATOMS: atom_id res chain seq x y z
N LEU A 1 8.80 -15.83 -13.19
CA LEU A 1 9.46 -14.57 -12.78
C LEU A 1 9.36 -14.41 -11.27
N ARG A 2 10.27 -13.68 -10.63
CA ARG A 2 10.13 -13.34 -9.22
C ARG A 2 9.71 -11.88 -9.12
N THR A 3 8.70 -11.61 -8.31
CA THR A 3 8.17 -10.26 -8.09
C THR A 3 8.35 -9.87 -6.63
N ASP A 4 9.09 -8.80 -6.41
CA ASP A 4 9.37 -8.21 -5.10
C ASP A 4 8.60 -6.91 -4.97
N VAL A 5 7.75 -6.83 -3.94
CA VAL A 5 6.97 -5.63 -3.62
C VAL A 5 7.43 -5.07 -2.29
N ARG A 6 7.76 -3.78 -2.26
CA ARG A 6 8.20 -3.08 -1.05
C ARG A 6 7.37 -1.82 -0.83
N LEU A 7 6.85 -1.67 0.38
CA LEU A 7 6.07 -0.52 0.85
C LEU A 7 6.83 0.23 1.94
N VAL A 8 7.03 1.53 1.77
CA VAL A 8 7.83 2.38 2.67
C VAL A 8 7.08 3.68 3.01
N LEU A 9 7.11 4.09 4.27
CA LEU A 9 6.60 5.40 4.71
C LEU A 9 7.73 6.17 5.40
N GLY A 10 8.27 7.18 4.72
CA GLY A 10 9.49 7.85 5.17
C GLY A 10 10.65 6.85 5.24
N ASP A 11 11.21 6.61 6.42
CA ASP A 11 12.28 5.64 6.62
C ASP A 11 11.77 4.26 7.10
N ARG A 12 10.46 4.12 7.33
CA ARG A 12 9.87 2.89 7.88
C ARG A 12 9.43 1.96 6.75
N VAL A 13 9.98 0.74 6.71
CA VAL A 13 9.44 -0.34 5.87
C VAL A 13 8.14 -0.85 6.50
N LEU A 14 7.04 -0.74 5.75
CA LEU A 14 5.71 -1.20 6.17
C LEU A 14 5.44 -2.65 5.76
N ALA A 15 5.93 -3.04 4.59
CA ALA A 15 5.84 -4.39 4.07
C ALA A 15 6.94 -4.66 3.03
N GLU A 16 7.39 -5.89 2.97
CA GLU A 16 8.21 -6.43 1.90
C GLU A 16 7.75 -7.86 1.64
N GLN A 17 7.37 -8.16 0.41
CA GLN A 17 6.83 -9.46 0.03
C GLN A 17 7.34 -9.88 -1.33
N ARG A 18 7.70 -11.15 -1.42
CA ARG A 18 8.25 -11.78 -2.62
C ARG A 18 7.34 -12.91 -3.05
N VAL A 19 6.97 -12.94 -4.32
CA VAL A 19 6.16 -13.99 -4.91
C VAL A 19 6.80 -14.53 -6.18
N LEU A 20 6.52 -15.79 -6.48
CA LEU A 20 6.81 -16.37 -7.78
C LEU A 20 5.61 -16.11 -8.69
N ALA A 21 5.84 -15.41 -9.80
CA ALA A 21 4.86 -15.22 -10.86
C ALA A 21 5.06 -16.30 -11.93
N GLU A 22 4.04 -17.16 -12.09
CA GLU A 22 4.01 -18.25 -13.07
C GLU A 22 3.34 -17.82 -14.37
N ASP A 23 2.31 -16.96 -14.27
CA ASP A 23 1.55 -16.42 -15.39
C ASP A 23 1.89 -14.95 -15.69
N GLN A 24 1.37 -14.43 -16.81
CA GLN A 24 1.53 -13.02 -17.19
C GLN A 24 0.80 -12.05 -16.25
N GLU A 25 -0.21 -12.52 -15.52
CA GLU A 25 -0.95 -11.76 -14.52
C GLU A 25 -0.82 -12.46 -13.17
N THR A 26 -0.54 -11.69 -12.11
CA THR A 26 -0.41 -12.23 -10.75
C THR A 26 -1.10 -11.28 -9.79
N VAL A 27 -2.05 -11.82 -9.02
CA VAL A 27 -2.80 -11.09 -8.00
C VAL A 27 -2.49 -11.71 -6.65
N PHE A 28 -2.07 -10.88 -5.70
CA PHE A 28 -1.77 -11.30 -4.34
C PHE A 28 -1.92 -10.13 -3.37
N ASP A 29 -2.24 -10.46 -2.13
CA ASP A 29 -2.33 -9.48 -1.05
C ASP A 29 -0.95 -9.20 -0.46
N ILE A 30 -0.71 -7.92 -0.13
CA ILE A 30 0.44 -7.49 0.65
C ILE A 30 0.00 -7.32 2.10
N ALA A 31 0.53 -8.15 2.99
CA ALA A 31 0.28 -7.99 4.41
C ALA A 31 1.02 -6.74 4.93
N VAL A 32 0.29 -5.81 5.56
CA VAL A 32 0.86 -4.65 6.25
C VAL A 32 0.56 -4.77 7.75
N PRO A 33 1.43 -5.41 8.55
CA PRO A 33 1.16 -5.68 9.97
C PRO A 33 0.88 -4.41 10.78
N ALA A 34 1.50 -3.28 10.42
CA ALA A 34 1.31 -2.01 11.11
C ALA A 34 -0.14 -1.49 11.06
N LEU A 35 -0.94 -1.90 10.06
CA LEU A 35 -2.37 -1.56 9.99
C LEU A 35 -3.25 -2.35 10.97
N ARG A 36 -2.72 -3.39 11.63
CA ARG A 36 -3.48 -4.19 12.60
C ARG A 36 -3.50 -3.57 13.99
N HIS A 37 -2.64 -2.60 14.27
CA HIS A 37 -2.50 -2.00 15.59
C HIS A 37 -3.09 -0.59 15.61
N ALA A 38 -4.17 -0.41 16.39
CA ALA A 38 -4.91 0.85 16.45
C ALA A 38 -4.04 2.07 16.84
N GLN A 39 -2.95 1.86 17.60
CA GLN A 39 -2.06 2.94 18.04
C GLN A 39 -1.22 3.54 16.89
N ASP A 40 -0.88 2.72 15.89
CA ASP A 40 -0.08 3.15 14.74
C ASP A 40 -0.96 3.67 13.60
N LEU A 41 -2.24 3.34 13.60
CA LEU A 41 -3.13 3.51 12.45
C LEU A 41 -3.24 4.97 11.99
N ASP A 42 -3.50 5.91 12.91
CA ASP A 42 -3.60 7.34 12.59
C ASP A 42 -2.27 7.92 12.01
N ALA A 43 -1.13 7.30 12.33
CA ALA A 43 0.18 7.70 11.82
C ALA A 43 0.48 7.12 10.42
N LEU A 44 -0.38 6.24 9.90
CA LEU A 44 -0.23 5.57 8.60
C LEU A 44 -1.30 6.02 7.60
N LEU A 45 -2.49 6.36 8.10
CA LEU A 45 -3.64 6.67 7.24
C LEU A 45 -3.50 8.03 6.56
N TRP A 46 -3.87 8.04 5.29
CA TRP A 46 -4.00 9.23 4.48
C TRP A 46 -5.31 9.97 4.80
N SER A 47 -5.24 11.28 4.93
CA SER A 47 -6.39 12.19 4.82
C SER A 47 -5.98 13.49 4.10
N PRO A 48 -6.92 14.31 3.63
CA PRO A 48 -6.61 15.63 3.06
C PRO A 48 -5.79 16.52 4.02
N GLU A 49 -6.06 16.44 5.32
CA GLU A 49 -5.37 17.21 6.38
C GLU A 49 -4.01 16.61 6.75
N SER A 50 -3.78 15.34 6.43
CA SER A 50 -2.55 14.60 6.71
C SER A 50 -2.24 13.65 5.55
N PRO A 51 -1.66 14.15 4.44
CA PRO A 51 -1.50 13.40 3.20
C PRO A 51 -0.32 12.43 3.27
N ARG A 52 -0.44 11.40 4.11
CA ARG A 52 0.58 10.35 4.27
C ARG A 52 0.62 9.46 3.04
N LEU A 53 1.73 9.51 2.31
CA LEU A 53 1.95 8.70 1.12
C LEU A 53 2.97 7.61 1.43
N VAL A 54 2.61 6.38 1.08
CA VAL A 54 3.47 5.20 1.16
C VAL A 54 4.09 4.99 -0.22
N ASP A 55 5.41 5.02 -0.29
CA ASP A 55 6.15 4.66 -1.47
C ASP A 55 5.97 3.16 -1.76
N ALA A 56 5.66 2.83 -3.00
CA ALA A 56 5.48 1.48 -3.47
C ALA A 56 6.47 1.19 -4.58
N THR A 57 7.31 0.18 -4.39
CA THR A 57 8.24 -0.32 -5.41
C THR A 57 7.88 -1.74 -5.76
N VAL A 58 7.80 -2.04 -7.06
CA VAL A 58 7.68 -3.40 -7.60
C VAL A 58 8.92 -3.66 -8.45
N VAL A 59 9.64 -4.73 -8.15
CA VAL A 59 10.81 -5.19 -8.92
C VAL A 59 10.52 -6.59 -9.44
N ILE A 60 10.76 -6.80 -10.74
CA ILE A 60 10.69 -8.11 -11.37
C ILE A 60 12.11 -8.59 -11.61
N THR A 61 12.45 -9.77 -11.12
CA THR A 61 13.73 -10.42 -11.42
C THR A 61 13.52 -11.76 -12.12
N ASP A 62 14.52 -12.18 -12.88
CA ASP A 62 14.64 -13.57 -13.27
C ASP A 62 14.69 -14.45 -12.02
N ALA A 63 14.03 -15.62 -12.07
CA ALA A 63 13.92 -16.49 -10.90
C ALA A 63 15.18 -17.34 -10.70
N GLU A 64 15.90 -17.67 -11.78
CA GLU A 64 17.08 -18.53 -11.80
C GLU A 64 18.35 -17.75 -11.43
N ASP A 65 18.63 -16.65 -12.14
CA ASP A 65 19.89 -15.90 -11.97
C ASP A 65 19.75 -14.63 -11.11
N GLY A 66 18.50 -14.18 -10.89
CA GLY A 66 18.19 -13.01 -10.07
C GLY A 66 18.48 -11.66 -10.72
N HIS A 67 18.74 -11.63 -12.02
CA HIS A 67 18.87 -10.38 -12.77
C HIS A 67 17.56 -9.57 -12.73
N GLU A 68 17.65 -8.27 -12.46
CA GLU A 68 16.50 -7.36 -12.51
C GLU A 68 16.07 -7.17 -13.98
N ILE A 69 14.83 -7.51 -14.27
CA ILE A 69 14.22 -7.40 -15.60
C ILE A 69 13.51 -6.05 -15.74
N ASP A 70 12.77 -5.64 -14.71
CA ASP A 70 12.00 -4.40 -14.71
C ASP A 70 11.75 -3.86 -13.29
N ARG A 71 11.46 -2.57 -13.20
CA ARG A 71 11.16 -1.85 -11.96
C ARG A 71 10.13 -0.75 -12.18
N VAL A 72 9.09 -0.76 -11.36
CA VAL A 72 8.11 0.31 -11.28
C VAL A 72 8.09 0.89 -9.87
N THR A 73 8.00 2.22 -9.82
CA THR A 73 7.78 2.97 -8.58
C THR A 73 6.48 3.76 -8.68
N SER A 74 5.76 3.81 -7.56
CA SER A 74 4.53 4.58 -7.40
C SER A 74 4.39 4.97 -5.93
N TYR A 75 3.27 5.56 -5.59
CA TYR A 75 2.89 5.86 -4.22
C TYR A 75 1.41 5.56 -4.01
N LEU A 76 1.02 5.32 -2.77
CA LEU A 76 -0.37 5.08 -2.38
C LEU A 76 -0.71 5.78 -1.07
N GLY A 77 -1.97 6.21 -0.95
CA GLY A 77 -2.55 6.67 0.31
C GLY A 77 -3.36 5.54 0.93
N LEU A 78 -2.99 5.08 2.12
CA LEU A 78 -3.77 4.08 2.86
C LEU A 78 -4.98 4.77 3.49
N ARG A 79 -6.18 4.45 3.03
CA ARG A 79 -7.43 5.03 3.54
C ARG A 79 -8.60 4.12 3.28
N ASP A 80 -9.53 4.12 4.22
CA ASP A 80 -10.84 3.50 4.09
C ASP A 80 -11.88 4.58 3.76
N ILE A 81 -12.82 4.28 2.86
CA ILE A 81 -13.93 5.16 2.52
C ILE A 81 -15.24 4.42 2.69
N GLY A 82 -16.26 5.10 3.20
CA GLY A 82 -17.53 4.49 3.50
C GLY A 82 -18.72 5.43 3.35
N TRP A 83 -19.91 4.86 3.47
CA TRP A 83 -21.17 5.60 3.52
C TRP A 83 -22.03 5.01 4.64
N GLU A 84 -22.23 5.77 5.71
CA GLU A 84 -23.08 5.37 6.84
C GLU A 84 -23.86 6.58 7.35
N ASP A 85 -25.06 6.34 7.89
CA ASP A 85 -25.95 7.38 8.44
C ASP A 85 -26.20 8.57 7.50
N GLY A 86 -26.20 8.32 6.19
CA GLY A 86 -26.42 9.34 5.16
C GLY A 86 -25.23 10.28 4.92
N GLY A 87 -24.05 9.96 5.45
CA GLY A 87 -22.84 10.75 5.28
C GLY A 87 -21.67 9.95 4.70
N PHE A 88 -20.78 10.66 4.01
CA PHE A 88 -19.50 10.12 3.57
C PHE A 88 -18.56 9.95 4.78
N GLN A 89 -17.86 8.82 4.83
CA GLN A 89 -16.83 8.55 5.83
C GLN A 89 -15.45 8.45 5.17
N LEU A 90 -14.46 8.99 5.86
CA LEU A 90 -13.04 8.77 5.59
C LEU A 90 -12.40 8.22 6.86
N ASN A 91 -11.76 7.05 6.77
CA ASN A 91 -11.12 6.37 7.90
C ASN A 91 -12.08 6.19 9.09
N HIS A 92 -13.31 5.74 8.81
CA HIS A 92 -14.39 5.54 9.78
C HIS A 92 -14.83 6.81 10.55
N LYS A 93 -14.51 8.00 10.02
CA LYS A 93 -14.91 9.29 10.59
C LYS A 93 -15.76 10.07 9.57
N PRO A 94 -16.86 10.73 9.99
CA PRO A 94 -17.64 11.58 9.08
C PRO A 94 -16.76 12.65 8.42
N CYS A 95 -16.87 12.77 7.09
CA CYS A 95 -16.08 13.72 6.31
C CYS A 95 -17.00 14.51 5.37
N PHE A 96 -16.90 15.84 5.43
CA PHE A 96 -17.67 16.73 4.58
C PHE A 96 -16.86 17.12 3.35
N LEU A 97 -17.30 16.67 2.17
CA LEU A 97 -16.66 16.99 0.90
C LEU A 97 -16.97 18.45 0.51
N ARG A 98 -15.92 19.22 0.22
CA ARG A 98 -16.02 20.59 -0.29
C ARG A 98 -15.51 20.58 -1.73
N LEU A 99 -16.33 21.08 -2.65
CA LEU A 99 -16.02 21.24 -4.09
C LEU A 99 -15.51 22.64 -4.39
#